data_AF-A0A4W4EY13-F1
#
_entry.id   AF-A0A4W4EY13-F1
#
_cell.length_a   1.000
_cell.length_b   1.000
_cell.length_c   1.000
_cell.angle_alpha   90.00
_cell.angle_beta   90.00
_cell.angle_gamma   90.00
#
_symmetry.space_group_name_H-M   'P 1'
#
loop_
_entity.id
_entity.type
_entity.pdbx_description
1 polymer ?
#
loop_
_entity_poly.entity_id
_entity_poly.type
_entity_poly.pdbx_seq_one_letter_code
_entity_poly.pdbx_strand_id
1 'polypeptide(L)'
;MSKSKLPVIKPRATVARKISIEHEEETLRGTKTQRGAHPALAEEKLHCCYTFLSPSSRCATPGLSAAALTSLGGTSSRRGSGDMSSVIADPDASLNELRESLSEVEEKYKKAMVSNAQLDNDKTNLIYQVDTLKDVIEEMEEQMSELHRETEEKSKELERQKHTCAVLLHKQEELKEGLHQRDELIEKHGLVIIPEGTPNGDVDHEPATSTITVVTQEAAQVLESAGDGPLDVRLRKLAEEKDELLAQIRKLKMQLEEERQKHSKVESVYPDGERIENGTDLHFIEMQRDANRQISEYKFKLSKAEQEMGTMEQNINRLEGQVLRYKAAADNSEKIEDELKAEKRKLQRELRAALDRIEEMEMTNNHLVKRLEKMKANRNALLSQQ
;
A
#
# COMPACT_ATOMS: atom_id res chain seq x y z
N MET A 1 -44.57 -47.00 -37.32
CA MET A 1 -43.13 -46.76 -37.16
C MET A 1 -42.86 -45.27 -37.21
N SER A 2 -42.65 -44.60 -36.07
CA SER A 2 -41.99 -43.28 -36.00
C SER A 2 -41.37 -43.14 -34.61
N LYS A 3 -40.03 -43.13 -34.56
CA LYS A 3 -39.23 -43.12 -33.34
C LYS A 3 -39.12 -41.70 -32.77
N SER A 4 -39.19 -41.63 -31.44
CA SER A 4 -38.86 -40.50 -30.59
C SER A 4 -37.39 -40.06 -30.74
N LYS A 5 -37.14 -38.75 -30.68
CA LYS A 5 -35.81 -38.16 -30.44
C LYS A 5 -35.93 -37.05 -29.40
N LEU A 6 -35.52 -37.37 -28.17
CA LEU A 6 -35.12 -36.41 -27.13
C LEU A 6 -33.67 -35.98 -27.40
N PRO A 7 -33.29 -34.71 -27.16
CA PRO A 7 -31.90 -34.28 -27.27
C PRO A 7 -31.08 -34.70 -26.03
N VAL A 8 -29.94 -35.34 -26.29
CA VAL A 8 -28.91 -35.68 -25.31
C VAL A 8 -28.11 -34.42 -24.97
N ILE A 9 -28.28 -33.89 -23.76
CA ILE A 9 -27.47 -32.79 -23.21
C ILE A 9 -26.18 -33.40 -22.63
N LYS A 10 -25.04 -33.07 -23.22
CA LYS A 10 -23.70 -33.45 -22.72
C LYS A 10 -23.30 -32.57 -21.51
N PRO A 11 -22.65 -33.13 -20.48
CA PRO A 11 -22.24 -32.38 -19.30
C PRO A 11 -20.97 -31.57 -19.59
N ARG A 12 -21.11 -30.28 -19.91
CA ARG A 12 -19.97 -29.37 -20.16
C ARG A 12 -19.56 -28.54 -18.93
N ALA A 13 -20.26 -28.69 -17.81
CA ALA A 13 -20.08 -27.86 -16.61
C ALA A 13 -19.05 -28.40 -15.60
N THR A 14 -18.66 -29.68 -15.68
CA THR A 14 -17.79 -30.28 -14.65
C THR A 14 -16.29 -30.10 -14.95
N VAL A 15 -15.90 -29.91 -16.21
CA VAL A 15 -14.50 -29.75 -16.59
C VAL A 15 -13.98 -28.33 -16.31
N ALA A 16 -14.83 -27.30 -16.42
CA ALA A 16 -14.44 -25.93 -16.11
C ALA A 16 -14.13 -25.72 -14.62
N ARG A 17 -14.89 -26.36 -13.71
CA ARG A 17 -14.60 -26.29 -12.27
C ARG A 17 -13.33 -27.02 -11.86
N LYS A 18 -12.92 -28.06 -12.60
CA LYS A 18 -11.70 -28.81 -12.27
C LYS A 18 -10.43 -28.07 -12.70
N ILE A 19 -10.48 -27.34 -13.81
CA ILE A 19 -9.36 -26.49 -14.28
C ILE A 19 -9.18 -25.25 -13.38
N SER A 20 -10.25 -24.69 -12.80
CA SER A 20 -10.13 -23.56 -11.86
C SER A 20 -9.52 -23.95 -10.51
N ILE A 21 -9.75 -25.16 -10.01
CA ILE A 21 -9.19 -25.62 -8.73
C ILE A 21 -7.70 -26.00 -8.88
N GLU A 22 -7.29 -26.53 -10.04
CA GLU A 22 -5.87 -26.87 -10.29
C GLU A 22 -4.98 -25.63 -10.49
N HIS A 23 -5.50 -24.53 -11.06
CA HIS A 23 -4.75 -23.27 -11.20
C HIS A 23 -4.62 -22.50 -9.87
N GLU A 24 -5.58 -22.66 -8.95
CA GLU A 24 -5.55 -22.02 -7.63
C GLU A 24 -4.58 -22.74 -6.68
N GLU A 25 -4.43 -24.07 -6.78
CA GLU A 25 -3.42 -24.83 -6.03
C GLU A 25 -1.98 -24.62 -6.53
N GLU A 26 -1.75 -24.42 -7.84
CA GLU A 26 -0.41 -24.11 -8.36
C GLU A 26 0.08 -22.70 -7.94
N THR A 27 -0.84 -21.74 -7.82
CA THR A 27 -0.52 -20.38 -7.36
C THR A 27 -0.15 -20.34 -5.87
N LEU A 28 -0.73 -21.23 -5.05
CA LEU A 28 -0.41 -21.39 -3.63
C LEU A 28 0.86 -22.23 -3.37
N ARG A 29 1.28 -23.07 -4.32
CA ARG A 29 2.53 -23.86 -4.19
C ARG A 29 3.77 -23.06 -4.65
N GLY A 30 3.62 -22.15 -5.61
CA GLY A 30 4.69 -21.23 -6.04
C GLY A 30 5.12 -20.20 -4.98
N THR A 31 4.21 -19.84 -4.05
CA THR A 31 4.45 -18.82 -3.01
C THR A 31 5.05 -19.38 -1.71
N LYS A 32 5.19 -20.71 -1.57
CA LYS A 32 5.86 -21.34 -0.41
C LYS A 32 7.35 -21.65 -0.63
N THR A 33 7.82 -21.74 -1.87
CA THR A 33 9.24 -22.05 -2.16
C THR A 33 10.15 -20.80 -2.25
N GLN A 34 9.59 -19.58 -2.27
CA GLN A 34 10.37 -18.31 -2.31
C GLN A 34 10.52 -17.61 -0.96
N ARG A 35 10.12 -18.23 0.17
CA ARG A 35 10.26 -17.63 1.50
C ARG A 35 11.60 -17.90 2.20
N GLY A 36 12.54 -18.57 1.54
CA GLY A 36 13.79 -19.04 2.15
C GLY A 36 15.05 -18.21 1.93
N ALA A 37 15.10 -17.31 0.95
CA ALA A 37 16.31 -16.54 0.67
C ALA A 37 15.98 -15.33 -0.21
N HIS A 38 15.62 -14.17 0.34
CA HIS A 38 15.71 -12.90 -0.41
C HIS A 38 15.52 -11.56 0.35
N PRO A 39 15.72 -11.40 1.68
CA PRO A 39 15.74 -10.04 2.24
C PRO A 39 17.08 -9.31 1.96
N ALA A 40 18.20 -10.03 1.79
CA ALA A 40 19.52 -9.40 1.66
C ALA A 40 19.80 -8.77 0.27
N LEU A 41 19.30 -9.36 -0.81
CA LEU A 41 19.60 -8.89 -2.18
C LEU A 41 18.72 -7.71 -2.64
N ALA A 42 17.59 -7.47 -1.97
CA ALA A 42 16.75 -6.29 -2.23
C ALA A 42 17.32 -5.05 -1.53
N GLU A 43 17.83 -5.20 -0.31
CA GLU A 43 18.57 -4.14 0.39
C GLU A 43 19.90 -3.84 -0.30
N GLU A 44 20.62 -4.84 -0.83
CA GLU A 44 21.87 -4.61 -1.56
C GLU A 44 21.65 -3.87 -2.89
N LYS A 45 20.52 -4.09 -3.58
CA LYS A 45 20.14 -3.34 -4.78
C LYS A 45 19.66 -1.91 -4.46
N LEU A 46 18.93 -1.71 -3.37
CA LEU A 46 18.52 -0.37 -2.93
C LEU A 46 19.73 0.45 -2.44
N HIS A 47 20.65 -0.20 -1.72
CA HIS A 47 21.86 0.42 -1.19
C HIS A 47 22.89 0.74 -2.30
N CYS A 48 22.96 -0.08 -3.35
CA CYS A 48 23.80 0.19 -4.53
C CYS A 48 23.29 1.40 -5.35
N CYS A 49 21.97 1.60 -5.46
CA CYS A 49 21.40 2.82 -6.03
C CYS A 49 21.61 4.05 -5.14
N TYR A 50 21.55 3.90 -3.81
CA TYR A 50 21.72 5.01 -2.86
C TYR A 50 23.18 5.49 -2.74
N THR A 51 24.17 4.62 -2.99
CA THR A 51 25.60 5.02 -2.99
C THR A 51 26.05 5.68 -4.29
N PHE A 52 25.34 5.49 -5.39
CA PHE A 52 25.65 6.16 -6.67
C PHE A 52 25.10 7.59 -6.78
N LEU A 53 24.25 8.01 -5.84
CA LEU A 53 23.52 9.29 -5.87
C LEU A 53 23.88 10.25 -4.72
N SER A 54 25.07 10.15 -4.12
CA SER A 54 25.57 11.26 -3.29
C SER A 54 25.98 12.43 -4.19
N PRO A 55 25.49 13.66 -3.95
CA PRO A 55 25.85 14.81 -4.77
C PRO A 55 27.33 15.15 -4.53
N SER A 56 28.17 14.83 -5.50
CA SER A 56 29.51 15.41 -5.60
C SER A 56 29.37 16.86 -6.07
N SER A 57 28.95 17.73 -5.14
CA SER A 57 28.99 19.18 -5.31
C SER A 57 30.44 19.66 -5.17
N ARG A 58 31.23 19.50 -6.25
CA ARG A 58 32.46 20.25 -6.51
C ARG A 58 32.73 20.32 -8.02
N CYS A 59 31.98 21.16 -8.74
CA CYS A 59 32.48 21.76 -9.98
C CYS A 59 33.14 23.10 -9.66
N ALA A 60 34.23 23.06 -8.89
CA ALA A 60 35.26 24.08 -9.02
C ALA A 60 36.10 23.65 -10.21
N THR A 61 35.98 24.36 -11.33
CA THR A 61 36.85 24.22 -12.50
C THR A 61 38.31 24.12 -12.05
N PRO A 62 39.01 22.99 -12.24
CA PRO A 62 40.45 23.03 -12.31
C PRO A 62 40.73 23.72 -13.64
N GLY A 63 41.16 24.97 -13.57
CA GLY A 63 41.66 25.70 -14.72
C GLY A 63 42.61 24.79 -15.51
N LEU A 64 42.40 24.75 -16.82
CA LEU A 64 43.24 24.05 -17.78
C LEU A 64 44.70 24.38 -17.45
N SER A 65 45.38 23.45 -16.78
CA SER A 65 46.79 23.57 -16.47
C SER A 65 47.56 23.60 -17.78
N ALA A 66 48.51 24.52 -17.89
CA ALA A 66 49.37 24.79 -19.03
C ALA A 66 50.29 23.61 -19.45
N ALA A 67 50.01 22.38 -19.03
CA ALA A 67 50.83 21.19 -19.22
C ALA A 67 50.33 20.26 -20.35
N ALA A 68 49.19 20.54 -20.99
CA ALA A 68 48.66 19.71 -22.09
C ALA A 68 48.99 20.24 -23.51
N LEU A 69 49.89 21.22 -23.64
CA LEU A 69 50.41 21.69 -24.95
C LEU A 69 51.73 21.03 -25.37
N THR A 70 52.25 20.08 -24.60
CA THR A 70 53.47 19.34 -24.95
C THR A 70 53.17 18.08 -25.75
N SER A 71 52.61 18.20 -26.95
CA SER A 71 52.75 17.15 -27.99
C SER A 71 52.24 17.63 -29.36
N LEU A 72 52.98 18.52 -30.02
CA LEU A 72 52.96 18.75 -31.47
C LEU A 72 54.17 19.62 -31.85
N GLY A 73 55.36 19.12 -31.52
CA GLY A 73 56.63 19.77 -31.81
C GLY A 73 57.67 18.72 -32.15
N GLY A 74 57.54 18.11 -33.33
CA GLY A 74 58.39 17.00 -33.71
C GLY A 74 58.35 16.69 -35.19
N THR A 75 59.04 17.48 -36.00
CA THR A 75 59.98 17.02 -37.05
C THR A 75 60.67 18.25 -37.62
N SER A 76 61.75 18.70 -37.00
CA SER A 76 62.77 19.48 -37.70
C SER A 76 64.10 18.76 -37.50
N SER A 77 64.48 18.04 -38.56
CA SER A 77 65.67 17.24 -38.66
C SER A 77 66.90 18.13 -38.53
N ARG A 78 67.67 17.94 -37.45
CA ARG A 78 69.05 18.41 -37.36
C ARG A 78 69.96 17.45 -38.12
N ARG A 79 70.29 17.79 -39.36
CA ARG A 79 71.55 17.46 -40.04
C ARG A 79 72.18 18.82 -40.36
N GLY A 80 73.45 19.11 -40.17
CA GLY A 80 74.64 18.31 -39.93
C GLY A 80 75.77 19.23 -40.40
N SER A 81 76.70 19.54 -39.51
CA SER A 81 77.89 20.36 -39.77
C SER A 81 78.71 19.77 -40.93
N GLY A 82 79.18 20.61 -41.86
CA GLY A 82 80.14 20.23 -42.89
C GLY A 82 80.32 21.28 -43.98
N ASP A 83 81.49 21.91 -44.00
CA ASP A 83 82.18 22.51 -45.15
C ASP A 83 81.60 23.78 -45.79
N MET A 84 82.02 24.92 -45.23
CA MET A 84 82.36 26.08 -46.07
C MET A 84 83.67 25.78 -46.80
N SER A 85 83.57 25.26 -48.03
CA SER A 85 84.70 25.27 -48.96
C SER A 85 84.21 25.47 -50.40
N SER A 86 84.20 26.75 -50.78
CA SER A 86 84.58 27.30 -52.08
C SER A 86 84.00 26.69 -53.38
N VAL A 87 83.36 27.56 -54.16
CA VAL A 87 83.77 28.00 -55.52
C VAL A 87 82.51 28.25 -56.38
N ILE A 88 82.21 29.54 -56.60
CA ILE A 88 81.36 30.11 -57.66
C ILE A 88 79.96 29.50 -57.76
N ALA A 89 79.07 29.92 -56.83
CA ALA A 89 77.63 29.83 -57.03
C ALA A 89 77.16 31.09 -57.77
N ASP A 90 76.47 30.89 -58.90
CA ASP A 90 75.80 31.95 -59.63
C ASP A 90 74.76 32.60 -58.69
N PRO A 91 74.84 33.91 -58.37
CA PRO A 91 73.93 34.54 -57.42
C PRO A 91 72.45 34.36 -57.78
N ASP A 92 72.13 34.11 -59.05
CA ASP A 92 70.78 33.80 -59.53
C ASP A 92 70.27 32.42 -59.07
N ALA A 93 71.13 31.42 -58.90
CA ALA A 93 70.73 30.08 -58.45
C ALA A 93 70.29 30.08 -56.98
N SER A 94 71.05 30.74 -56.09
CA SER A 94 70.68 30.88 -54.67
C SER A 94 69.44 31.76 -54.47
N LEU A 95 69.22 32.75 -55.35
CA LEU A 95 68.01 33.56 -55.35
C LEU A 95 66.78 32.72 -55.75
N ASN A 96 66.93 31.83 -56.74
CA ASN A 96 65.85 30.93 -57.16
C ASN A 96 65.48 29.91 -56.07
N GLU A 97 66.44 29.32 -55.36
CA GLU A 97 66.16 28.44 -54.21
C GLU A 97 65.42 29.18 -53.08
N LEU A 98 65.79 30.43 -52.80
CA LEU A 98 65.06 31.26 -51.82
C LEU A 98 63.63 31.56 -52.28
N ARG A 99 63.42 31.82 -53.57
CA ARG A 99 62.07 32.01 -54.15
C ARG A 99 61.22 30.75 -54.08
N GLU A 100 61.80 29.59 -54.35
CA GLU A 100 61.12 28.30 -54.21
C GLU A 100 60.78 28.02 -52.73
N SER A 101 61.70 28.29 -51.81
CA SER A 101 61.44 28.14 -50.36
C SER A 101 60.34 29.07 -49.86
N LEU A 102 60.30 30.30 -50.37
CA LEU A 102 59.25 31.27 -50.07
C LEU A 102 57.91 30.76 -50.60
N SER A 103 57.86 30.27 -51.84
CA SER A 103 56.65 29.69 -52.42
C SER A 103 56.15 28.47 -51.63
N GLU A 104 57.06 27.60 -51.17
CA GLU A 104 56.69 26.43 -50.37
C GLU A 104 56.12 26.83 -49.01
N VAL A 105 56.70 27.84 -48.35
CA VAL A 105 56.17 28.38 -47.08
C VAL A 105 54.82 29.05 -47.28
N GLU A 106 54.65 29.81 -48.37
CA GLU A 106 53.37 30.42 -48.73
C GLU A 106 52.27 29.37 -48.97
N GLU A 107 52.58 28.26 -49.65
CA GLU A 107 51.63 27.16 -49.83
C GLU A 107 51.29 26.44 -48.51
N LYS A 108 52.28 26.20 -47.65
CA LYS A 108 52.06 25.62 -46.31
C LYS A 108 51.19 26.54 -45.45
N TYR A 109 51.41 27.86 -45.52
CA TYR A 109 50.59 28.84 -44.82
C TYR A 109 49.14 28.83 -45.33
N LYS A 110 48.93 28.81 -46.65
CA LYS A 110 47.58 28.70 -47.24
C LYS A 110 46.87 27.42 -46.79
N LYS A 111 47.55 26.27 -46.82
CA LYS A 111 47.00 24.99 -46.34
C LYS A 111 46.65 25.05 -44.84
N ALA A 112 47.52 25.64 -44.01
CA ALA A 112 47.26 25.81 -42.58
C ALA A 112 46.07 26.74 -42.33
N MET A 113 45.91 27.82 -43.10
CA MET A 113 44.79 28.74 -42.97
C MET A 113 43.45 28.08 -43.32
N VAL A 114 43.41 27.30 -44.40
CA VAL A 114 42.21 26.52 -44.77
C VAL A 114 41.88 25.46 -43.71
N SER A 115 42.90 24.76 -43.21
CA SER A 115 42.73 23.79 -42.12
C SER A 115 42.21 24.45 -40.84
N ASN A 116 42.73 25.62 -40.47
CA ASN A 116 42.30 26.34 -39.28
C ASN A 116 40.83 26.80 -39.40
N ALA A 117 40.43 27.30 -40.58
CA ALA A 117 39.03 27.64 -40.85
C ALA A 117 38.10 26.41 -40.76
N GLN A 118 38.56 25.24 -41.22
CA GLN A 118 37.81 23.99 -41.07
C GLN A 118 37.67 23.60 -39.59
N LEU A 119 38.75 23.68 -38.82
CA LEU A 119 38.73 23.39 -37.38
C LEU A 119 37.83 24.35 -36.60
N ASP A 120 37.76 25.63 -36.98
CA ASP A 120 36.85 26.59 -36.37
C ASP A 120 35.38 26.22 -36.63
N ASN A 121 35.04 25.79 -37.85
CA ASN A 121 33.69 25.29 -38.15
C ASN A 121 33.35 24.04 -37.35
N ASP A 122 34.26 23.06 -37.28
CA ASP A 122 34.07 21.82 -36.54
C ASP A 122 33.95 22.10 -35.03
N LYS A 123 34.74 23.03 -34.49
CA LYS A 123 34.64 23.50 -33.10
C LYS A 123 33.27 24.10 -32.83
N THR A 124 32.79 24.99 -33.69
CA THR A 124 31.46 25.60 -33.54
C THR A 124 30.36 24.54 -33.61
N ASN A 125 30.45 23.58 -34.53
CA ASN A 125 29.50 22.47 -34.64
C ASN A 125 29.50 21.57 -33.39
N LEU A 126 30.67 21.28 -32.83
CA LEU A 126 30.80 20.49 -31.61
C LEU A 126 30.25 21.23 -30.38
N ILE A 127 30.45 22.55 -30.30
CA ILE A 127 29.86 23.38 -29.24
C ILE A 127 28.33 23.26 -29.27
N TYR A 128 27.71 23.43 -30.44
CA TYR A 128 26.25 23.28 -30.57
C TYR A 128 25.76 21.88 -30.18
N GLN A 129 26.47 20.83 -30.60
CA GLN A 129 26.13 19.46 -30.21
C GLN A 129 26.22 19.24 -28.70
N VAL A 130 27.26 19.76 -28.05
CA VAL A 130 27.44 19.68 -26.61
C VAL A 130 26.29 20.39 -25.89
N ASP A 131 25.89 21.57 -26.35
CA ASP A 131 24.80 22.31 -25.71
C ASP A 131 23.44 21.60 -25.89
N THR A 132 23.13 21.08 -27.08
CA THR A 132 21.93 20.25 -27.28
C THR A 132 21.93 19.00 -26.40
N LEU A 133 23.08 18.34 -26.22
CA LEU A 133 23.18 17.17 -25.36
C LEU A 133 23.01 17.51 -23.88
N LYS A 134 23.44 18.70 -23.43
CA LYS A 134 23.16 19.17 -22.06
C LYS A 134 21.67 19.35 -21.85
N ASP A 135 20.97 20.00 -22.78
CA ASP A 135 19.51 20.20 -22.70
C ASP A 135 18.78 18.84 -22.55
N VAL A 136 19.18 17.84 -23.33
CA VAL A 136 18.62 16.48 -23.25
C VAL A 136 18.94 15.81 -21.91
N ILE A 137 20.15 15.99 -21.37
CA ILE A 137 20.52 15.45 -20.06
C ILE A 137 19.66 16.11 -18.97
N GLU A 138 19.49 17.43 -18.99
CA GLU A 138 18.66 18.16 -18.04
C GLU A 138 17.20 17.68 -18.10
N GLU A 139 16.62 17.51 -19.30
CA GLU A 139 15.28 16.95 -19.46
C GLU A 139 15.16 15.53 -18.89
N MET A 140 16.16 14.67 -19.13
CA MET A 140 16.18 13.31 -18.58
C MET A 140 16.31 13.32 -17.04
N GLU A 141 17.07 14.24 -16.46
CA GLU A 141 17.20 14.41 -15.01
C GLU A 141 15.87 14.86 -14.36
N GLU A 142 15.13 15.75 -15.02
CA GLU A 142 13.80 16.16 -14.60
C GLU A 142 12.81 14.98 -14.65
N GLN A 143 12.78 14.24 -15.76
CA GLN A 143 11.94 13.04 -15.91
C GLN A 143 12.26 11.97 -14.86
N MET A 144 13.55 11.74 -14.59
CA MET A 144 13.96 10.83 -13.51
C MET A 144 13.44 11.31 -12.16
N SER A 145 13.58 12.61 -11.87
CA SER A 145 13.12 13.19 -10.60
C SER A 145 11.60 13.06 -10.43
N GLU A 146 10.83 13.25 -11.49
CA GLU A 146 9.37 13.06 -11.49
C GLU A 146 8.98 11.60 -11.24
N LEU A 147 9.64 10.66 -11.92
CA LEU A 147 9.38 9.23 -11.75
C LEU A 147 9.72 8.74 -10.34
N HIS A 148 10.80 9.26 -9.73
CA HIS A 148 11.14 8.97 -8.34
C HIS A 148 10.03 9.46 -7.39
N ARG A 149 9.53 10.70 -7.58
CA ARG A 149 8.43 11.24 -6.78
C ARG A 149 7.15 10.39 -6.92
N GLU A 150 6.78 10.01 -8.14
CA GLU A 150 5.61 9.16 -8.37
C GLU A 150 5.77 7.79 -7.70
N THR A 151 6.96 7.19 -7.78
CA THR A 151 7.25 5.91 -7.15
C THR A 151 7.12 5.99 -5.63
N GLU A 152 7.63 7.05 -5.00
CA GLU A 152 7.46 7.29 -3.55
C GLU A 152 5.99 7.44 -3.17
N GLU A 153 5.20 8.18 -3.96
CA GLU A 153 3.76 8.35 -3.74
C GLU A 153 3.01 7.02 -3.84
N LYS A 154 3.30 6.21 -4.87
CA LYS A 154 2.73 4.87 -5.03
C LYS A 154 3.15 3.95 -3.89
N SER A 155 4.38 4.04 -3.40
CA SER A 155 4.84 3.27 -2.24
C SER A 155 4.08 3.65 -0.97
N LYS A 156 3.83 4.95 -0.72
CA LYS A 156 3.04 5.41 0.44
C LYS A 156 1.59 4.91 0.37
N GLU A 157 0.98 4.97 -0.81
CA GLU A 157 -0.38 4.46 -1.03
C GLU A 157 -0.46 2.94 -0.81
N LEU A 158 0.54 2.19 -1.29
CA LEU A 158 0.64 0.74 -1.04
C LEU A 158 0.70 0.43 0.46
N GLU A 159 1.49 1.16 1.24
CA GLU A 159 1.56 0.96 2.69
C GLU A 159 0.25 1.31 3.41
N ARG A 160 -0.47 2.35 2.96
CA ARG A 160 -1.84 2.62 3.47
C ARG A 160 -2.78 1.46 3.18
N GLN A 161 -2.78 0.94 1.95
CA GLN A 161 -3.63 -0.18 1.56
C GLN A 161 -3.29 -1.46 2.34
N LYS A 162 -2.01 -1.77 2.55
CA LYS A 162 -1.58 -2.88 3.41
C LYS A 162 -2.13 -2.75 4.83
N HIS A 163 -2.06 -1.55 5.41
CA HIS A 163 -2.60 -1.29 6.74
C HIS A 163 -4.11 -1.52 6.78
N THR A 164 -4.87 -0.99 5.81
CA THR A 164 -6.32 -1.23 5.70
C THR A 164 -6.64 -2.72 5.56
N CYS A 165 -5.91 -3.45 4.71
CA CYS A 165 -6.07 -4.89 4.57
C CYS A 165 -5.80 -5.64 5.90
N ALA A 166 -4.79 -5.25 6.65
CA ALA A 166 -4.49 -5.86 7.95
C ALA A 166 -5.64 -5.66 8.95
N VAL A 167 -6.22 -4.45 9.01
CA VAL A 167 -7.40 -4.16 9.85
C VAL A 167 -8.60 -5.01 9.44
N LEU A 168 -8.88 -5.11 8.14
CA LEU A 168 -9.99 -5.92 7.63
C LEU A 168 -9.79 -7.42 7.90
N LEU A 169 -8.56 -7.93 7.79
CA LEU A 169 -8.25 -9.31 8.14
C LEU A 169 -8.47 -9.60 9.62
N HIS A 170 -8.03 -8.69 10.51
CA HIS A 170 -8.32 -8.81 11.94
C HIS A 170 -9.83 -8.84 12.20
N LYS A 171 -10.58 -7.95 11.54
CA LYS A 171 -12.04 -7.91 11.70
C LYS A 171 -12.71 -9.17 11.18
N GLN A 172 -12.21 -9.74 10.09
CA GLN A 172 -12.69 -11.01 9.56
C GLN A 172 -12.46 -12.14 10.57
N GLU A 173 -11.30 -12.17 11.23
CA GLU A 173 -10.99 -13.19 12.22
C GLU A 173 -11.89 -13.07 13.46
N GLU A 174 -12.09 -11.86 13.98
CA GLU A 174 -13.05 -11.61 15.08
C GLU A 174 -14.47 -12.12 14.74
N LEU A 175 -14.93 -11.88 13.51
CA LEU A 175 -16.25 -12.33 13.07
C LEU A 175 -16.31 -13.85 12.92
N LYS A 176 -15.24 -14.49 12.44
CA LYS A 176 -15.15 -15.95 12.37
C LYS A 176 -15.15 -16.58 13.76
N GLU A 177 -14.39 -16.04 14.70
CA GLU A 177 -14.40 -16.48 16.09
C GLU A 177 -15.78 -16.33 16.72
N GLY A 178 -16.46 -15.21 16.49
CA GLY A 178 -17.83 -14.99 16.96
C GLY A 178 -18.83 -16.01 16.39
N LEU A 179 -18.70 -16.38 15.11
CA LEU A 179 -19.49 -17.46 14.52
C LEU A 179 -19.15 -18.82 15.13
N HIS A 180 -17.87 -19.10 15.36
CA HIS A 180 -17.44 -20.36 15.96
C HIS A 180 -17.98 -20.53 17.39
N GLN A 181 -17.93 -19.47 18.21
CA GLN A 181 -18.51 -19.45 19.55
C GLN A 181 -20.03 -19.70 19.53
N ARG A 182 -20.73 -19.09 18.55
CA ARG A 182 -22.17 -19.30 18.37
C ARG A 182 -22.47 -20.75 17.97
N ASP A 183 -21.71 -21.31 17.03
CA ASP A 183 -21.91 -22.69 16.56
C ASP A 183 -21.59 -23.70 17.68
N GLU A 184 -20.56 -23.45 18.50
CA GLU A 184 -20.23 -24.24 19.70
C GLU A 184 -21.36 -24.20 20.74
N LEU A 185 -21.97 -23.03 20.97
CA LEU A 185 -23.14 -22.91 21.86
C LEU A 185 -24.35 -23.69 21.31
N ILE A 186 -24.60 -23.63 20.01
CA ILE A 186 -25.67 -24.39 19.35
C ILE A 186 -25.46 -25.89 19.58
N GLU A 187 -24.23 -26.38 19.36
CA GLU A 187 -23.88 -27.79 19.55
C GLU A 187 -24.00 -28.22 21.02
N LYS A 188 -23.40 -27.45 21.94
CA LYS A 188 -23.38 -27.75 23.38
C LYS A 188 -24.77 -27.82 24.00
N HIS A 189 -25.70 -27.02 23.49
CA HIS A 189 -27.07 -26.97 23.97
C HIS A 189 -28.04 -27.87 23.18
N GLY A 190 -27.54 -28.66 22.21
CA GLY A 190 -28.37 -29.57 21.40
C GLY A 190 -29.45 -28.83 20.64
N LEU A 191 -29.14 -27.61 20.20
CA LEU A 191 -30.06 -26.75 19.47
C LEU A 191 -30.02 -27.10 17.99
N VAL A 192 -31.20 -27.15 17.39
CA VAL A 192 -31.41 -27.43 15.97
C VAL A 192 -31.89 -26.17 15.29
N ILE A 193 -31.29 -25.89 14.14
CA ILE A 193 -31.70 -24.81 13.26
C ILE A 193 -32.83 -25.32 12.36
N ILE A 194 -34.01 -24.72 12.46
CA ILE A 194 -35.12 -24.99 11.55
C ILE A 194 -35.19 -23.86 10.52
N PRO A 195 -34.90 -24.13 9.24
CA PRO A 195 -35.12 -23.15 8.18
C PRO A 195 -36.63 -23.04 7.91
N GLU A 196 -37.21 -21.89 8.21
CA GLU A 196 -38.60 -21.61 7.84
C GLU A 196 -38.69 -21.18 6.38
N GLY A 197 -39.07 -22.13 5.51
CA GLY A 197 -39.57 -21.89 4.15
C GLY A 197 -38.61 -21.26 3.14
N THR A 198 -38.23 -22.01 2.12
CA THR A 198 -37.66 -21.47 0.88
C THR A 198 -38.74 -20.73 0.07
N PRO A 199 -38.53 -19.48 -0.38
CA PRO A 199 -39.37 -18.90 -1.43
C PRO A 199 -38.93 -19.58 -2.73
N ASN A 200 -39.69 -20.59 -3.15
CA ASN A 200 -39.58 -21.12 -4.49
C ASN A 200 -40.07 -20.05 -5.47
N GLY A 201 -39.13 -19.25 -5.96
CA GLY A 201 -39.10 -18.81 -7.35
C GLY A 201 -40.26 -17.95 -7.88
N ASP A 202 -40.79 -17.00 -7.10
CA ASP A 202 -41.47 -15.85 -7.71
C ASP A 202 -40.97 -14.54 -7.12
N VAL A 203 -40.50 -13.69 -8.03
CA VAL A 203 -39.88 -12.40 -7.75
C VAL A 203 -41.00 -11.41 -7.51
N ASP A 204 -41.39 -11.21 -6.26
CA ASP A 204 -42.10 -10.00 -5.87
C ASP A 204 -41.44 -9.38 -4.64
N HIS A 205 -41.20 -8.08 -4.74
CA HIS A 205 -40.49 -7.25 -3.78
C HIS A 205 -41.22 -7.18 -2.44
N GLU A 206 -40.77 -7.96 -1.46
CA GLU A 206 -40.74 -7.60 -0.04
C GLU A 206 -39.62 -8.43 0.61
N PRO A 207 -38.67 -7.83 1.34
CA PRO A 207 -37.62 -8.57 2.03
C PRO A 207 -38.21 -9.25 3.26
N ALA A 208 -39.00 -10.31 3.05
CA ALA A 208 -39.34 -11.23 4.10
C ALA A 208 -38.04 -11.93 4.50
N THR A 209 -37.44 -11.45 5.59
CA THR A 209 -36.31 -12.10 6.23
C THR A 209 -36.65 -13.57 6.40
N SER A 210 -35.89 -14.45 5.75
CA SER A 210 -35.88 -15.88 6.01
C SER A 210 -35.48 -16.06 7.49
N THR A 211 -36.49 -16.12 8.35
CA THR A 211 -36.30 -16.14 9.81
C THR A 211 -35.85 -17.54 10.17
N ILE A 212 -34.57 -17.67 10.53
CA ILE A 212 -33.99 -18.92 10.99
C ILE A 212 -34.32 -19.05 12.47
N THR A 213 -35.08 -20.07 12.86
CA THR A 213 -35.43 -20.32 14.26
C THR A 213 -34.55 -21.42 14.86
N VAL A 214 -34.10 -21.19 16.09
CA VAL A 214 -33.24 -22.10 16.84
C VAL A 214 -34.05 -22.68 17.99
N VAL A 215 -34.22 -24.00 18.01
CA VAL A 215 -35.03 -24.71 19.02
C VAL A 215 -34.29 -25.93 19.53
N THR A 216 -34.68 -26.49 20.68
CA THR A 216 -34.09 -27.76 21.15
C THR A 216 -34.49 -28.91 20.22
N GLN A 217 -33.69 -29.98 20.22
CA GLN A 217 -33.99 -31.21 19.47
C GLN A 217 -35.40 -31.77 19.78
N GLU A 218 -35.80 -31.75 21.05
CA GLU A 218 -37.12 -32.21 21.49
C GLU A 218 -38.25 -31.34 20.90
N ALA A 219 -38.09 -30.01 20.96
CA ALA A 219 -39.05 -29.08 20.39
C ALA A 219 -39.14 -29.23 18.86
N ALA A 220 -38.01 -29.45 18.18
CA ALA A 220 -37.98 -29.70 16.74
C ALA A 220 -38.81 -30.94 16.36
N GLN A 221 -38.68 -32.02 17.13
CA GLN A 221 -39.40 -33.28 16.89
C GLN A 221 -40.92 -33.13 17.12
N VAL A 222 -41.32 -32.40 18.17
CA VAL A 222 -42.74 -32.06 18.40
C VAL A 222 -43.30 -31.20 17.27
N LEU A 223 -42.53 -30.22 16.82
CA LEU A 223 -42.92 -29.35 15.71
C LEU A 223 -43.03 -30.09 14.37
N GLU A 224 -42.27 -31.15 14.14
CA GLU A 224 -42.37 -32.02 12.96
C GLU A 224 -43.72 -32.77 12.94
N SER A 225 -44.23 -33.18 14.11
CA SER A 225 -45.54 -33.83 14.22
C SER A 225 -46.73 -32.92 13.89
N ALA A 226 -46.56 -31.59 14.02
CA ALA A 226 -47.56 -30.59 13.65
C ALA A 226 -47.68 -30.37 12.12
N GLY A 227 -46.84 -31.03 11.33
CA GLY A 227 -46.79 -30.95 9.87
C GLY A 227 -46.13 -29.68 9.33
N ASP A 228 -46.25 -29.46 8.03
CA ASP A 228 -45.59 -28.34 7.35
C ASP A 228 -46.27 -26.98 7.61
N GLY A 229 -45.45 -25.93 7.58
CA GLY A 229 -45.85 -24.53 7.74
C GLY A 229 -44.83 -23.73 8.56
N PRO A 230 -44.94 -22.39 8.55
CA PRO A 230 -44.14 -21.54 9.43
C PRO A 230 -44.39 -21.88 10.91
N LEU A 231 -43.45 -21.54 11.78
CA LEU A 231 -43.44 -21.97 13.18
C LEU A 231 -44.71 -21.56 13.92
N ASP A 232 -45.25 -20.38 13.63
CA ASP A 232 -46.50 -19.87 14.20
C ASP A 232 -47.70 -20.76 13.86
N VAL A 233 -47.78 -21.27 12.64
CA VAL A 233 -48.84 -22.19 12.17
C VAL A 233 -48.72 -23.55 12.87
N ARG A 234 -47.50 -24.09 12.97
CA ARG A 234 -47.25 -25.38 13.63
C ARG A 234 -47.57 -25.33 15.13
N LEU A 235 -47.16 -24.24 15.81
CA LEU A 235 -47.49 -24.02 17.22
C LEU A 235 -49.01 -23.89 17.45
N ARG A 236 -49.73 -23.25 16.52
CA ARG A 236 -51.20 -23.12 16.60
C ARG A 236 -51.89 -24.48 16.52
N LYS A 237 -51.49 -25.34 15.59
CA LYS A 237 -52.04 -26.70 15.45
C LYS A 237 -51.86 -27.52 16.72
N LEU A 238 -50.67 -27.51 17.31
CA LEU A 238 -50.40 -28.21 18.57
C LEU A 238 -51.23 -27.67 19.74
N ALA A 239 -51.49 -26.35 19.77
CA ALA A 239 -52.36 -25.75 20.77
C ALA A 239 -53.82 -26.21 20.61
N GLU A 240 -54.33 -26.28 19.38
CA GLU A 240 -55.66 -26.78 19.07
C GLU A 240 -55.83 -28.25 19.48
N GLU A 241 -54.86 -29.11 19.14
CA GLU A 241 -54.86 -30.54 19.56
C GLU A 241 -54.85 -30.70 21.08
N LYS A 242 -54.06 -29.90 21.79
CA LYS A 242 -54.02 -29.88 23.25
C LYS A 242 -55.40 -29.51 23.82
N ASP A 243 -56.05 -28.49 23.28
CA ASP A 243 -57.36 -28.04 23.75
C ASP A 243 -58.44 -29.10 23.53
N GLU A 244 -58.37 -29.84 22.41
CA GLU A 244 -59.27 -30.96 22.11
C GLU A 244 -59.06 -32.13 23.08
N LEU A 245 -57.81 -32.51 23.36
CA LEU A 245 -57.48 -33.54 24.36
C LEU A 245 -57.94 -33.13 25.78
N LEU A 246 -57.77 -31.85 26.15
CA LEU A 246 -58.29 -31.34 27.42
C LEU A 246 -59.82 -31.39 27.50
N ALA A 247 -60.53 -31.16 26.39
CA ALA A 247 -61.97 -31.34 26.34
C ALA A 247 -62.36 -32.82 26.55
N GLN A 248 -61.63 -33.76 25.95
CA GLN A 248 -61.85 -35.19 26.16
C GLN A 248 -61.59 -35.62 27.61
N ILE A 249 -60.50 -35.14 28.24
CA ILE A 249 -60.21 -35.41 29.65
C ILE A 249 -61.32 -34.87 30.55
N ARG A 250 -61.83 -33.66 30.30
CA ARG A 250 -62.95 -33.09 31.06
C ARG A 250 -64.21 -33.95 30.93
N LYS A 251 -64.52 -34.42 29.73
CA LYS A 251 -65.65 -35.32 29.48
C LYS A 251 -65.51 -36.65 30.23
N LEU A 252 -64.34 -37.29 30.14
CA LEU A 252 -64.06 -38.54 30.84
C LEU A 252 -64.09 -38.38 32.37
N LYS A 253 -63.59 -37.25 32.90
CA LYS A 253 -63.68 -36.94 34.33
C LYS A 253 -65.12 -36.76 34.79
N MET A 254 -65.97 -36.08 34.01
CA MET A 254 -67.40 -35.98 34.32
C MET A 254 -68.06 -37.36 34.34
N GLN A 255 -67.75 -38.22 33.37
CA GLN A 255 -68.26 -39.59 33.34
C GLN A 255 -67.78 -40.42 34.54
N LEU A 256 -66.51 -40.28 34.94
CA LEU A 256 -65.96 -40.93 36.12
C LEU A 256 -66.61 -40.42 37.40
N GLU A 257 -66.87 -39.12 37.50
CA GLU A 257 -67.54 -38.51 38.64
C GLU A 257 -69.02 -38.92 38.71
N GLU A 258 -69.71 -39.05 37.57
CA GLU A 258 -71.05 -39.62 37.49
C GLU A 258 -71.09 -41.09 37.96
N GLU A 259 -70.09 -41.90 37.59
CA GLU A 259 -69.96 -43.28 38.10
C GLU A 259 -69.55 -43.33 39.58
N ARG A 260 -68.71 -42.40 40.04
CA ARG A 260 -68.36 -42.26 41.47
C ARG A 260 -69.54 -41.81 42.30
N GLN A 261 -70.40 -40.91 41.82
CA GLN A 261 -71.62 -40.49 42.53
C GLN A 261 -72.67 -41.60 42.56
N LYS A 262 -72.66 -42.53 41.61
CA LYS A 262 -73.41 -43.80 41.71
C LYS A 262 -72.84 -44.72 42.80
N HIS A 263 -71.54 -44.66 43.08
CA HIS A 263 -70.86 -45.42 44.14
C HIS A 263 -70.80 -44.72 45.52
N SER A 264 -70.93 -43.39 45.61
CA SER A 264 -70.78 -42.59 46.84
C SER A 264 -72.02 -42.56 47.75
N LYS A 265 -72.94 -43.52 47.60
CA LYS A 265 -73.85 -43.90 48.69
C LYS A 265 -73.21 -44.91 49.66
N VAL A 266 -71.98 -45.35 49.39
CA VAL A 266 -71.18 -46.27 50.21
C VAL A 266 -69.81 -45.62 50.43
N GLU A 267 -69.29 -45.68 51.66
CA GLU A 267 -67.96 -45.21 52.09
C GLU A 267 -67.80 -43.69 52.38
N SER A 268 -68.30 -43.29 53.55
CA SER A 268 -67.80 -42.18 54.36
C SER A 268 -66.77 -42.74 55.36
N VAL A 269 -65.61 -42.08 55.57
CA VAL A 269 -64.91 -41.85 56.86
C VAL A 269 -63.44 -41.40 56.64
N TYR A 270 -63.21 -40.13 57.01
CA TYR A 270 -62.04 -39.39 57.53
C TYR A 270 -60.55 -39.65 57.16
N PRO A 271 -59.71 -38.58 57.23
CA PRO A 271 -58.34 -38.49 56.70
C PRO A 271 -57.28 -38.67 57.80
N ASP A 272 -56.00 -38.63 57.44
CA ASP A 272 -54.94 -37.77 58.03
C ASP A 272 -53.52 -38.34 57.82
N GLY A 273 -52.52 -37.46 57.88
CA GLY A 273 -51.11 -37.78 58.11
C GLY A 273 -50.15 -37.22 57.06
N GLU A 274 -48.99 -36.66 57.37
CA GLU A 274 -48.38 -36.32 58.66
C GLU A 274 -47.15 -35.46 58.34
N ARG A 275 -46.83 -34.56 59.28
CA ARG A 275 -45.73 -33.59 59.25
C ARG A 275 -44.44 -34.29 59.73
N ILE A 276 -43.35 -34.22 58.96
CA ILE A 276 -42.04 -34.76 59.39
C ILE A 276 -41.05 -33.60 59.58
N GLU A 277 -40.60 -33.45 60.82
CA GLU A 277 -39.64 -32.47 61.33
C GLU A 277 -38.43 -33.26 61.89
N ASN A 278 -37.22 -32.69 61.83
CA ASN A 278 -35.99 -33.05 62.56
C ASN A 278 -34.84 -33.83 61.87
N GLY A 279 -34.71 -33.80 60.54
CA GLY A 279 -33.50 -34.28 59.83
C GLY A 279 -32.89 -33.31 58.80
N THR A 280 -33.68 -32.36 58.32
CA THR A 280 -33.34 -31.40 57.26
C THR A 280 -32.46 -30.23 57.72
N ASP A 281 -32.40 -29.97 59.02
CA ASP A 281 -31.79 -28.76 59.58
C ASP A 281 -30.24 -28.77 59.51
N LEU A 282 -29.60 -29.93 59.70
CA LEU A 282 -28.13 -30.03 59.66
C LEU A 282 -27.55 -29.88 58.24
N HIS A 283 -28.18 -30.51 57.25
CA HIS A 283 -27.78 -30.39 55.83
C HIS A 283 -27.99 -28.96 55.31
N PHE A 284 -29.07 -28.30 55.75
CA PHE A 284 -29.32 -26.90 55.44
C PHE A 284 -28.25 -25.98 56.05
N ILE A 285 -27.79 -26.25 57.28
CA ILE A 285 -26.71 -25.49 57.92
C ILE A 285 -25.37 -25.67 57.20
N GLU A 286 -25.02 -26.88 56.75
CA GLU A 286 -23.79 -27.13 55.97
C GLU A 286 -23.84 -26.42 54.60
N MET A 287 -24.96 -26.53 53.89
CA MET A 287 -25.18 -25.83 52.63
C MET A 287 -25.08 -24.31 52.79
N GLN A 288 -25.62 -23.77 53.90
CA GLN A 288 -25.52 -22.35 54.22
C GLN A 288 -24.09 -21.91 54.52
N ARG A 289 -23.27 -22.75 55.18
CA ARG A 289 -21.84 -22.47 55.44
C ARG A 289 -21.04 -22.46 54.15
N ASP A 290 -21.26 -23.43 53.26
CA ASP A 290 -20.57 -23.49 51.97
C ASP A 290 -20.97 -22.32 51.05
N ALA A 291 -22.26 -21.95 51.03
CA ALA A 291 -22.72 -20.75 50.35
C ALA A 291 -22.03 -19.49 50.89
N ASN A 292 -21.93 -19.34 52.22
CA ASN A 292 -21.25 -18.21 52.84
C ASN A 292 -19.73 -18.18 52.57
N ARG A 293 -19.08 -19.34 52.48
CA ARG A 293 -17.67 -19.45 52.07
C ARG A 293 -17.50 -18.99 50.62
N GLN A 294 -18.31 -19.48 49.71
CA GLN A 294 -18.26 -19.08 48.30
C GLN A 294 -18.52 -17.57 48.13
N ILE A 295 -19.50 -17.02 48.86
CA ILE A 295 -19.76 -15.57 48.88
C ILE A 295 -18.50 -14.80 49.31
N SER A 296 -17.77 -15.30 50.31
CA SER A 296 -16.55 -14.65 50.79
C SER A 296 -15.42 -14.73 49.76
N GLU A 297 -15.24 -15.86 49.09
CA GLU A 297 -14.27 -16.03 47.99
C GLU A 297 -14.59 -15.10 46.80
N TYR A 298 -15.86 -14.99 46.40
CA TYR A 298 -16.28 -14.08 45.33
C TYR A 298 -16.14 -12.61 45.71
N LYS A 299 -16.43 -12.23 46.96
CA LYS A 299 -16.19 -10.87 47.46
C LYS A 299 -14.71 -10.49 47.39
N PHE A 300 -13.81 -11.41 47.75
CA PHE A 300 -12.37 -11.16 47.65
C PHE A 300 -11.91 -11.00 46.19
N LYS A 301 -12.37 -11.88 45.30
CA LYS A 301 -12.07 -11.77 43.85
C LYS A 301 -12.60 -10.47 43.26
N LEU A 302 -13.82 -10.07 43.62
CA LEU A 302 -14.41 -8.81 43.18
C LEU A 302 -13.56 -7.62 43.65
N SER A 303 -13.20 -7.56 44.93
CA SER A 303 -12.37 -6.48 45.47
C SER A 303 -11.01 -6.38 44.79
N LYS A 304 -10.39 -7.53 44.45
CA LYS A 304 -9.14 -7.56 43.69
C LYS A 304 -9.32 -7.03 42.26
N ALA A 305 -10.39 -7.44 41.58
CA ALA A 305 -10.71 -6.95 40.24
C ALA A 305 -11.01 -5.44 40.23
N GLU A 306 -11.70 -4.92 41.25
CA GLU A 306 -11.96 -3.48 41.44
C GLU A 306 -10.65 -2.68 41.61
N GLN A 307 -9.68 -3.22 42.37
CA GLN A 307 -8.36 -2.59 42.51
C GLN A 307 -7.56 -2.59 41.19
N GLU A 308 -7.58 -3.70 40.47
CA GLU A 308 -6.94 -3.82 39.15
C GLU A 308 -7.57 -2.84 38.15
N MET A 309 -8.90 -2.73 38.14
CA MET A 309 -9.64 -1.77 37.32
C MET A 309 -9.20 -0.32 37.59
N GLY A 310 -9.11 0.09 38.86
CA GLY A 310 -8.63 1.44 39.21
C GLY A 310 -7.19 1.72 38.75
N THR A 311 -6.32 0.70 38.75
CA THR A 311 -4.95 0.83 38.23
C THR A 311 -4.95 0.99 36.70
N MET A 312 -5.78 0.23 36.00
CA MET A 312 -5.91 0.32 34.55
C MET A 312 -6.51 1.67 34.12
N GLU A 313 -7.48 2.20 34.85
CA GLU A 313 -8.03 3.53 34.62
C GLU A 313 -6.98 4.64 34.73
N GLN A 314 -6.09 4.58 35.73
CA GLN A 314 -4.98 5.54 35.84
C GLN A 314 -4.00 5.42 34.66
N ASN A 315 -3.72 4.20 34.21
CA ASN A 315 -2.88 3.98 33.03
C ASN A 315 -3.51 4.55 31.76
N ILE A 316 -4.82 4.33 31.56
CA ILE A 316 -5.58 4.90 30.44
C ILE A 316 -5.48 6.43 30.46
N ASN A 317 -5.78 7.07 31.59
CA ASN A 317 -5.71 8.54 31.72
C ASN A 317 -4.31 9.08 31.36
N ARG A 318 -3.24 8.40 31.79
CA ARG A 318 -1.86 8.80 31.46
C ARG A 318 -1.58 8.65 29.97
N LEU A 319 -2.00 7.55 29.36
CA LEU A 319 -1.80 7.27 27.94
C LEU A 319 -2.61 8.24 27.06
N GLU A 320 -3.86 8.53 27.42
CA GLU A 320 -4.70 9.53 26.74
C GLU A 320 -4.03 10.91 26.76
N GLY A 321 -3.47 11.30 27.90
CA GLY A 321 -2.69 12.55 28.00
C GLY A 321 -1.43 12.55 27.12
N GLN A 322 -0.77 11.41 26.91
CA GLN A 322 0.35 11.29 25.96
C GLN A 322 -0.12 11.41 24.52
N VAL A 323 -1.21 10.73 24.16
CA VAL A 323 -1.81 10.79 22.82
C VAL A 323 -2.21 12.21 22.45
N LEU A 324 -2.85 12.94 23.38
CA LEU A 324 -3.20 14.35 23.18
C LEU A 324 -1.98 15.23 22.88
N ARG A 325 -0.87 15.04 23.60
CA ARG A 325 0.37 15.79 23.37
C ARG A 325 1.02 15.45 22.03
N TYR A 326 1.09 14.16 21.68
CA TYR A 326 1.65 13.74 20.39
C TYR A 326 0.82 14.22 19.22
N LYS A 327 -0.50 14.22 19.35
CA LYS A 327 -1.41 14.80 18.35
C LYS A 327 -1.13 16.30 18.16
N ALA A 328 -1.09 17.07 19.24
CA ALA A 328 -0.80 18.51 19.15
C ALA A 328 0.60 18.79 18.55
N ALA A 329 1.60 17.99 18.86
CA ALA A 329 2.93 18.11 18.28
C ALA A 329 2.95 17.77 16.78
N ALA A 330 2.22 16.73 16.36
CA ALA A 330 2.07 16.37 14.95
C ALA A 330 1.35 17.46 14.16
N ASP A 331 0.22 17.97 14.67
CA ASP A 331 -0.54 19.05 14.05
C ASP A 331 0.31 20.33 13.90
N ASN A 332 1.18 20.61 14.88
CA ASN A 332 2.11 21.75 14.81
C ASN A 332 3.23 21.52 13.79
N SER A 333 3.77 20.31 13.70
CA SER A 333 4.78 19.96 12.71
C SER A 333 4.25 20.05 11.27
N GLU A 334 3.00 19.62 11.05
CA GLU A 334 2.33 19.71 9.73
C GLU A 334 2.21 21.18 9.29
N LYS A 335 1.78 22.07 10.20
CA LYS A 335 1.70 23.51 9.91
C LYS A 335 3.06 24.11 9.52
N ILE A 336 4.11 23.77 10.25
CA ILE A 336 5.47 24.25 9.95
C ILE A 336 5.95 23.72 8.59
N GLU A 337 5.64 22.45 8.26
CA GLU A 337 6.00 21.88 6.96
C GLU A 337 5.31 22.63 5.80
N ASP A 338 4.04 22.98 5.96
CA ASP A 338 3.29 23.74 4.95
C ASP A 338 3.82 25.17 4.78
N GLU A 339 4.21 25.84 5.87
CA GLU A 339 4.88 27.15 5.84
C GLU A 339 6.21 27.07 5.09
N LEU A 340 7.06 26.08 5.40
CA LEU A 340 8.34 25.87 4.72
C LEU A 340 8.16 25.54 3.23
N LYS A 341 7.12 24.78 2.86
CA LYS A 341 6.77 24.54 1.45
C LYS A 341 6.37 25.82 0.74
N ALA A 342 5.60 26.69 1.40
CA ALA A 342 5.22 27.99 0.84
C ALA A 342 6.45 28.90 0.65
N GLU A 343 7.34 28.97 1.64
CA GLU A 343 8.59 29.73 1.57
C GLU A 343 9.51 29.19 0.47
N LYS A 344 9.69 27.87 0.37
CA LYS A 344 10.47 27.25 -0.71
C LYS A 344 9.97 27.67 -2.09
N ARG A 345 8.65 27.63 -2.32
CA ARG A 345 8.05 28.05 -3.59
C ARG A 345 8.26 29.54 -3.86
N LYS A 346 8.19 30.38 -2.82
CA LYS A 346 8.46 31.81 -2.92
C LYS A 346 9.92 32.07 -3.30
N LEU A 347 10.88 31.48 -2.58
CA LEU A 347 12.31 31.60 -2.87
C LEU A 347 12.67 31.07 -4.26
N GLN A 348 12.05 29.97 -4.71
CA GLN A 348 12.24 29.46 -6.07
C GLN A 348 11.75 30.45 -7.15
N ARG A 349 10.63 31.15 -6.91
CA ARG A 349 10.16 32.21 -7.83
C ARG A 349 11.11 33.41 -7.82
N GLU A 350 11.58 33.82 -6.65
CA GLU A 350 12.55 34.91 -6.52
C GLU A 350 13.89 34.57 -7.19
N LEU A 351 14.37 33.32 -7.07
CA LEU A 351 15.56 32.84 -7.74
C LEU A 351 15.41 32.91 -9.26
N ARG A 352 14.31 32.41 -9.83
CA ARG A 352 14.05 32.50 -11.28
C ARG A 352 14.04 33.95 -11.74
N ALA A 353 13.29 34.82 -11.06
CA ALA A 353 13.24 36.24 -11.40
C ALA A 353 14.61 36.94 -11.30
N ALA A 354 15.48 36.50 -10.38
CA ALA A 354 16.83 37.02 -10.27
C ALA A 354 17.73 36.52 -11.43
N LEU A 355 17.61 35.26 -11.84
CA LEU A 355 18.32 34.70 -12.99
C LEU A 355 17.90 35.40 -14.29
N ASP A 356 16.60 35.57 -14.53
CA ASP A 356 16.08 36.31 -15.69
C ASP A 356 16.70 37.73 -15.77
N ARG A 357 16.80 38.40 -14.61
CA ARG A 357 17.42 39.74 -14.52
C ARG A 357 18.93 39.71 -14.76
N ILE A 358 19.63 38.64 -14.38
CA ILE A 358 21.05 38.47 -14.70
C ILE A 358 21.22 38.32 -16.21
N GLU A 359 20.43 37.46 -16.85
CA GLU A 359 20.48 37.26 -18.31
C GLU A 359 20.21 38.55 -19.08
N GLU A 360 19.20 39.33 -18.68
CA GLU A 360 18.93 40.65 -19.25
C GLU A 360 20.16 41.57 -19.12
N MET A 361 20.76 41.65 -17.92
CA MET A 361 21.95 42.48 -17.70
C MET A 361 23.16 41.99 -18.51
N GLU A 362 23.36 40.68 -18.63
CA GLU A 362 24.44 40.10 -19.44
C GLU A 362 24.27 40.44 -20.93
N MET A 363 23.03 40.37 -21.45
CA MET A 363 22.73 40.82 -22.82
C MET A 363 23.06 42.31 -23.00
N THR A 364 22.61 43.18 -22.09
CA THR A 364 22.92 44.62 -22.19
C THR A 364 24.41 44.89 -22.10
N ASN A 365 25.14 44.20 -21.22
CA ASN A 365 26.58 44.34 -21.07
C ASN A 365 27.31 43.89 -22.34
N ASN A 366 26.92 42.75 -22.92
CA ASN A 366 27.46 42.28 -24.20
C ASN A 366 27.25 43.30 -25.33
N HIS A 367 26.10 43.97 -25.39
CA HIS A 367 25.87 45.05 -26.35
C HIS A 367 26.79 46.25 -26.11
N LEU A 368 26.99 46.66 -24.86
CA LEU A 368 27.87 47.76 -24.49
C LEU A 368 29.34 47.45 -24.80
N VAL A 369 29.80 46.23 -24.50
CA VAL A 369 31.15 45.74 -24.82
C VAL A 369 31.39 45.82 -26.33
N LYS A 370 30.49 45.29 -27.17
CA LYS A 370 30.59 45.38 -28.64
C LYS A 370 30.67 46.84 -29.12
N ARG A 371 29.90 47.75 -28.51
CA ARG A 371 29.93 49.19 -28.86
C ARG A 371 31.26 49.84 -28.46
N LEU A 372 31.80 49.49 -27.29
CA LEU A 372 33.11 49.96 -26.84
C LEU A 372 34.24 49.47 -27.73
N GLU A 373 34.20 48.21 -28.16
CA GLU A 373 35.18 47.65 -29.11
C GLU A 373 35.18 48.40 -30.44
N LYS A 374 34.00 48.70 -30.99
CA LYS A 374 33.87 49.53 -32.21
C LYS A 374 34.48 50.92 -32.02
N MET A 375 34.21 51.57 -30.89
CA MET A 375 34.78 52.89 -30.56
C MET A 375 36.32 52.83 -30.45
N LYS A 376 36.86 51.77 -29.80
CA LYS A 376 38.31 51.55 -29.70
C LYS A 376 38.95 51.33 -31.06
N ALA A 377 38.33 50.52 -31.93
CA ALA A 377 38.81 50.28 -33.29
C ALA A 377 38.84 51.59 -34.11
N ASN A 378 37.78 52.40 -34.06
CA ASN A 378 37.73 53.70 -34.73
C ASN A 378 38.82 54.65 -34.23
N ARG A 379 39.05 54.70 -32.92
CA ARG A 379 40.13 55.51 -32.33
C ARG A 379 41.51 55.06 -32.81
N ASN A 380 41.77 53.75 -32.84
CA ASN A 380 43.04 53.21 -33.29
C ASN A 380 43.27 53.50 -34.79
N ALA A 381 42.23 53.40 -35.61
CA ALA A 381 42.30 53.75 -37.03
C ALA A 381 42.65 55.24 -37.23
N LEU A 382 42.02 56.15 -36.48
CA LEU A 382 42.35 57.58 -36.53
C LEU A 382 43.79 57.87 -36.09
N LEU A 383 44.28 57.18 -35.06
CA LEU A 383 45.66 57.33 -34.58
C LEU A 383 46.69 56.82 -35.61
N SER A 384 46.35 55.80 -36.41
CA SER A 384 47.24 55.30 -37.46
C SER A 384 47.33 56.20 -38.71
N GLN A 385 46.47 57.21 -38.82
CA GLN A 385 46.47 58.18 -39.93
C GLN A 385 47.20 59.49 -39.59
N GLN A 386 47.64 59.65 -38.34
CA GLN A 386 48.55 60.72 -37.90
C GLN A 386 49.99 60.21 -37.89
#